data_AF-A0A8T2WVR4-F1
#
_entry.id   AF-A0A8T2WVR4-F1
#
_cell.length_a   1.000
_cell.length_b   1.000
_cell.length_c   1.000
_cell.angle_alpha   90.00
_cell.angle_beta   90.00
_cell.angle_gamma   90.00
#
_symmetry.space_group_name_H-M   'P 1'
#
loop_
_entity.id
_entity.type
_entity.pdbx_description
1 polymer ?
#
loop_
_entity_poly.entity_id
_entity_poly.type
_entity_poly.pdbx_seq_one_letter_code
_entity_poly.pdbx_strand_id
1 'polypeptide(L)' 'MDMPGFRFYPTEEELVSFYLRNKVEARREDLLRVMDRLIPVLDIYGFNPWELP' A
#
# COMPACT_ATOMS: atom_id res chain seq x y z
N MET A 1 -2.71 12.28 -13.91
CA MET A 1 -3.78 12.02 -14.88
C MET A 1 -4.42 10.72 -14.45
N ASP A 2 -5.57 10.78 -13.79
CA ASP A 2 -6.33 9.56 -13.47
C ASP A 2 -7.00 9.10 -14.76
N MET A 3 -6.43 8.08 -15.40
CA MET A 3 -7.03 7.46 -16.56
C MET A 3 -8.16 6.55 -16.08
N PRO A 4 -9.42 6.79 -16.48
CA PRO A 4 -10.54 5.95 -16.09
C PRO A 4 -10.25 4.48 -16.45
N GLY A 5 -10.38 3.60 -15.46
CA GLY A 5 -10.14 2.15 -15.63
C GLY A 5 -8.82 1.65 -15.03
N PHE A 6 -7.85 2.53 -14.76
CA PHE A 6 -6.67 2.15 -13.99
C PHE A 6 -7.03 2.10 -12.50
N ARG A 7 -6.78 0.95 -11.88
CA ARG A 7 -7.10 0.67 -10.48
C ARG A 7 -5.97 -0.15 -9.86
N PHE A 8 -5.93 -0.14 -8.55
CA PHE A 8 -5.00 -0.95 -7.78
C PHE A 8 -5.48 -2.41 -7.75
N TYR A 9 -4.86 -3.26 -8.57
CA TYR A 9 -5.09 -4.71 -8.65
C TYR A 9 -3.75 -5.47 -8.70
N PRO A 10 -2.96 -5.44 -7.62
CA PRO A 10 -1.69 -6.17 -7.59
C PRO A 10 -1.92 -7.68 -7.49
N THR A 11 -0.98 -8.44 -8.02
CA THR A 11 -0.82 -9.87 -7.73
C THR A 11 -0.24 -10.09 -6.33
N GLU A 12 -0.34 -11.32 -5.81
CA GLU A 12 0.28 -11.70 -4.53
C GLU A 12 1.80 -11.49 -4.55
N GLU A 13 2.45 -11.83 -5.67
CA GLU A 13 3.88 -11.64 -5.84
C GLU A 13 4.26 -10.16 -5.79
N GLU A 14 3.50 -9.28 -6.43
CA GLU A 14 3.75 -7.84 -6.38
C GLU A 14 3.55 -7.29 -4.96
N LEU A 15 2.52 -7.72 -4.24
CA LEU A 15 2.28 -7.31 -2.86
C LEU A 15 3.47 -7.63 -1.95
N VAL A 16 4.06 -8.82 -2.07
CA VAL A 16 5.17 -9.24 -1.21
C VAL A 16 6.51 -8.71 -1.72
N SER A 17 6.87 -9.05 -2.96
CA SER A 17 8.19 -8.81 -3.54
C SER A 17 8.46 -7.33 -3.82
N PHE A 18 7.41 -6.56 -4.10
CA PHE A 18 7.51 -5.12 -4.33
C PHE A 18 7.04 -4.33 -3.11
N TYR A 19 5.76 -4.41 -2.72
CA TYR A 19 5.22 -3.46 -1.74
C TYR A 19 5.77 -3.70 -0.31
N LEU A 20 5.61 -4.90 0.23
CA LEU A 20 6.08 -5.21 1.58
C LEU A 20 7.61 -5.06 1.69
N ARG A 21 8.34 -5.63 0.71
CA ARG A 21 9.80 -5.57 0.70
C ARG A 21 10.33 -4.12 0.71
N ASN A 22 9.84 -3.25 -0.18
CA ASN A 22 10.31 -1.87 -0.22
C ASN A 22 9.93 -1.08 1.05
N LYS A 23 8.78 -1.39 1.67
CA LYS A 23 8.37 -0.80 2.94
C LYS A 23 9.35 -1.14 4.07
N VAL A 24 9.75 -2.40 4.19
CA VAL A 24 10.67 -2.89 5.23
C VAL A 24 12.10 -2.39 5.02
N GLU A 25 12.57 -2.39 3.78
CA GLU A 25 13.96 -2.00 3.47
C GLU A 25 14.15 -0.46 3.47
N ALA A 26 13.07 0.32 3.61
CA ALA A 26 13.06 1.79 3.64
C ALA A 26 13.89 2.47 2.52
N ARG A 27 13.96 1.84 1.34
CA ARG A 27 14.99 2.13 0.33
C ARG A 27 14.95 3.54 -0.26
N ARG A 28 13.76 4.15 -0.38
CA ARG A 28 13.59 5.49 -0.99
C ARG A 28 12.36 6.19 -0.40
N GLU A 29 12.56 7.36 0.20
CA GLU A 29 11.47 8.13 0.83
C GLU A 29 10.31 8.46 -0.11
N ASP A 30 10.60 8.88 -1.35
CA ASP A 30 9.54 9.26 -2.29
C ASP A 30 8.69 8.07 -2.72
N LEU A 31 9.30 6.88 -2.85
CA LEU A 31 8.58 5.64 -3.14
C LEU A 31 7.69 5.25 -1.96
N LEU A 32 8.21 5.34 -0.73
CA LEU A 32 7.43 5.07 0.49
C LEU A 32 6.22 6.01 0.59
N ARG A 33 6.40 7.30 0.31
CA ARG A 33 5.29 8.28 0.32
C ARG A 33 4.18 7.93 -0.67
N VAL A 34 4.53 7.45 -1.87
CA VAL A 34 3.54 7.01 -2.86
C VAL A 34 2.84 5.74 -2.40
N MET A 35 3.59 4.78 -1.86
CA MET A 35 3.03 3.52 -1.37
C MET A 35 2.09 3.73 -0.18
N ASP A 36 2.40 4.64 0.72
CA ASP A 36 1.57 4.94 1.90
C ASP A 36 0.25 5.63 1.54
N ARG A 37 0.15 6.21 0.33
CA ARG A 37 -1.11 6.70 -0.23
C ARG A 37 -1.96 5.59 -0.84
N LEU A 38 -1.34 4.49 -1.29
CA LEU A 38 -2.02 3.35 -1.90
C LEU A 38 -2.41 2.29 -0.86
N ILE A 39 -1.50 2.00 0.07
CA ILE A 39 -1.67 1.07 1.19
C ILE A 39 -1.40 1.85 2.48
N PRO A 40 -2.44 2.42 3.12
CA PRO A 40 -2.28 3.23 4.32
C PRO A 40 -1.65 2.46 5.49
N VAL A 41 -0.80 3.14 6.25
CA VAL A 41 -0.25 2.60 7.50
C VAL A 41 -1.25 2.84 8.62
N LEU A 42 -1.77 1.76 9.19
CA LEU A 42 -2.70 1.83 10.32
C LEU A 42 -2.52 0.63 11.26
N ASP A 43 -2.78 0.83 12.55
CA ASP A 43 -2.85 -0.26 13.52
C ASP A 43 -4.20 -0.98 13.39
N ILE A 44 -4.26 -1.96 12.49
CA ILE A 44 -5.49 -2.68 12.14
C ILE A 44 -6.16 -3.37 13.33
N TYR A 45 -5.41 -3.68 14.40
CA TYR A 45 -5.95 -4.36 15.58
C TYR A 45 -6.69 -3.40 16.53
N GLY A 46 -6.53 -2.09 16.35
CA GLY A 46 -7.23 -1.07 17.12
C GLY A 46 -8.65 -0.74 16.62
N PHE A 47 -9.09 -1.36 15.52
CA PHE A 47 -10.36 -1.04 14.86
C PHE A 47 -11.24 -2.28 14.69
N ASN A 48 -12.56 -2.06 14.70
CA ASN A 48 -13.48 -3.05 14.16
C ASN A 48 -13.35 -3.10 12.63
N PRO A 49 -13.53 -4.27 11.98
CA PRO A 49 -13.37 -4.39 10.52
C PRO A 49 -14.23 -3.41 9.70
N TRP A 50 -15.41 -3.03 10.19
CA TRP A 50 -16.31 -2.08 9.52
C TRP A 50 -15.98 -0.61 9.76
N GLU A 51 -15.01 -0.31 10.62
CA GLU A 51 -14.46 1.04 10.82
C GLU A 51 -13.30 1.33 9.89
N LEU A 52 -12.77 0.30 9.22
CA LEU A 52 -11.73 0.43 8.22
C LEU A 52 -12.33 1.01 6.92
N PRO A 53 -11.63 1.96 6.26
CA PRO A 53 -12.09 2.61 5.03
C PRO A 53 -12.18 1.67 3.83
#